data_AF-A0A7Y2EZD6-F1
#
_entry.id   AF-A0A7Y2EZD6-F1
#
_cell.length_a   1.000
_cell.length_b   1.000
_cell.length_c   1.000
_cell.angle_alpha   90.00
_cell.angle_beta   90.00
_cell.angle_gamma   90.00
#
_symmetry.space_group_name_H-M   'P 1'
#
loop_
_entity.id
_entity.type
_entity.pdbx_description
1 polymer ?
#
loop_
_entity_poly.entity_id
_entity_poly.type
_entity_poly.pdbx_seq_one_letter_code
_entity_poly.pdbx_strand_id
1 'polypeptide(L)'
;MNLDKRLDAAAREVRTAARAVAKKEMTRMTSRVRNQRILVAASAVAVVALVIGAVAWLLPGADLPDPADTPPVTTVAPSPETTTAATEDTVVDDTVADTEPDAPAPPLAEDAVVIETVADYSDRPVVGTFEVTVGADLLGCASGTFEDEYLAPDDIRKIMTCDVGDRAGVFTLTFAPGEDEDRAGPWSVVEGSGDFAGLFGDGDFTVVFPDDDTGEETLIGTFRVLAEDAVVIETVADYSDRPVVGTFEVTVGADLLGCAS
;
A
#
# COMPACT_ATOMS: atom_id res chain seq x y z
N MET A 1 6.11 -59.89 -8.66
CA MET A 1 6.52 -58.48 -8.85
C MET A 1 5.79 -57.65 -7.79
N ASN A 2 6.51 -56.98 -6.89
CA ASN A 2 5.92 -56.36 -5.69
C ASN A 2 5.06 -55.14 -6.02
N LEU A 3 3.92 -55.03 -5.33
CA LEU A 3 2.95 -53.93 -5.45
C LEU A 3 3.61 -52.57 -5.20
N ASP A 4 4.50 -52.49 -4.21
CA ASP A 4 5.21 -51.27 -3.82
C ASP A 4 6.06 -50.70 -4.97
N LYS A 5 6.72 -51.57 -5.75
CA LYS A 5 7.51 -51.15 -6.91
C LYS A 5 6.64 -50.52 -8.01
N ARG A 6 5.38 -50.93 -8.12
CA ARG A 6 4.44 -50.36 -9.09
C ARG A 6 3.90 -49.00 -8.62
N LEU A 7 3.64 -48.86 -7.33
CA LEU A 7 3.25 -47.59 -6.71
C LEU A 7 4.35 -46.53 -6.82
N ASP A 8 5.60 -46.90 -6.53
CA ASP A 8 6.74 -45.98 -6.66
C ASP A 8 7.04 -45.59 -8.12
N ALA A 9 6.77 -46.48 -9.08
CA ALA A 9 6.89 -46.17 -10.49
C ALA A 9 5.81 -45.18 -10.92
N ALA A 10 4.55 -45.43 -10.54
CA ALA A 10 3.43 -44.55 -10.85
C ALA A 10 3.58 -43.16 -10.21
N ALA A 11 4.02 -43.08 -8.95
CA ALA A 11 4.25 -41.80 -8.28
C ALA A 11 5.33 -40.96 -8.96
N ARG A 12 6.38 -41.61 -9.50
CA ARG A 12 7.43 -40.91 -10.26
C ARG A 12 6.90 -40.39 -11.60
N GLU A 13 6.11 -41.17 -12.31
CA GLU A 13 5.49 -40.76 -13.58
C GLU A 13 4.54 -39.57 -13.41
N VAL A 14 3.75 -39.55 -12.33
CA VAL A 14 2.86 -38.42 -12.02
C VAL A 14 3.67 -37.16 -11.72
N ARG A 15 4.75 -37.26 -10.93
CA ARG A 15 5.62 -36.10 -10.63
C ARG A 15 6.33 -35.55 -11.86
N THR A 16 6.80 -36.40 -12.77
CA THR A 16 7.41 -35.94 -14.03
C THR A 16 6.37 -35.31 -14.98
N ALA A 17 5.16 -35.87 -15.06
CA ALA A 17 4.08 -35.28 -15.83
C ALA A 17 3.66 -33.91 -15.29
N ALA A 18 3.50 -33.77 -13.97
CA ALA A 18 3.17 -32.50 -13.33
C ALA A 18 4.21 -31.40 -13.60
N ARG A 19 5.51 -31.74 -13.50
CA ARG A 19 6.60 -30.80 -13.83
C ARG A 19 6.60 -30.39 -15.30
N ALA A 20 6.25 -31.30 -16.22
CA ALA A 20 6.17 -30.98 -17.64
C ALA A 20 4.99 -30.03 -17.96
N VAL A 21 3.86 -30.18 -17.27
CA VAL A 21 2.71 -29.28 -17.41
C VAL A 21 3.04 -27.90 -16.83
N ALA A 22 3.59 -27.83 -15.62
CA ALA A 22 4.00 -26.56 -15.00
C ALA A 22 4.99 -25.78 -15.87
N LYS A 23 5.98 -26.46 -16.46
CA LYS A 23 6.95 -25.82 -17.36
C LYS A 23 6.30 -25.25 -18.63
N LYS A 24 5.27 -25.92 -19.16
CA LYS A 24 4.53 -25.49 -20.37
C LYS A 24 3.61 -24.31 -20.09
N GLU A 25 3.00 -24.27 -18.91
CA GLU A 25 2.21 -23.12 -18.42
C GLU A 25 3.10 -21.88 -18.23
N MET A 26 4.25 -22.04 -17.55
CA MET A 26 5.19 -20.95 -17.29
C MET A 26 5.74 -20.31 -18.58
N THR A 27 5.97 -21.10 -19.64
CA THR A 27 6.40 -20.57 -20.95
C THR A 27 5.28 -19.83 -21.70
N ARG A 28 4.02 -20.21 -21.50
CA ARG A 28 2.88 -19.47 -22.06
C ARG A 28 2.65 -18.14 -21.33
N MET A 29 2.87 -18.12 -20.02
CA MET A 29 2.69 -16.93 -19.19
C MET A 29 3.77 -15.86 -19.48
N THR A 30 5.05 -16.26 -19.57
CA THR A 30 6.15 -15.34 -19.93
C THR A 30 5.99 -14.72 -21.33
N SER A 31 5.36 -15.44 -22.28
CA SER A 31 5.02 -14.91 -23.60
C SER A 31 3.97 -13.79 -23.55
N ARG A 32 3.01 -13.85 -22.62
CA ARG A 32 1.95 -12.82 -22.49
C ARG A 32 2.46 -11.55 -21.83
N VAL A 33 3.27 -11.69 -20.77
CA VAL A 33 3.86 -10.55 -20.03
C VAL A 33 4.72 -9.67 -20.94
N ARG A 34 5.51 -10.27 -21.85
CA ARG A 34 6.35 -9.51 -22.78
C ARG A 34 5.55 -8.68 -23.80
N ASN A 35 4.40 -9.18 -24.26
CA ASN A 35 3.54 -8.42 -25.17
C ASN A 35 2.77 -7.30 -24.45
N GLN A 36 2.49 -7.44 -23.15
CA GLN A 36 1.77 -6.43 -22.37
C GLN A 36 2.65 -5.21 -22.06
N ARG A 37 3.94 -5.41 -21.76
CA ARG A 37 4.92 -4.31 -21.53
C ARG A 37 5.11 -3.40 -22.76
N ILE A 38 4.98 -3.95 -23.97
CA ILE A 38 5.10 -3.15 -25.21
C ILE A 38 3.86 -2.25 -25.41
N LEU A 39 2.68 -2.67 -24.96
CA LEU A 39 1.45 -1.87 -25.07
C LEU A 39 1.41 -0.71 -24.06
N VAL A 40 1.91 -0.91 -22.83
CA VAL A 40 1.93 0.11 -21.79
C VAL A 40 2.94 1.23 -22.10
N ALA A 41 4.12 0.87 -22.63
CA ALA A 41 5.11 1.87 -23.04
C ALA A 41 4.62 2.76 -24.21
N ALA A 42 3.80 2.22 -25.11
CA ALA A 42 3.24 2.98 -26.23
C ALA A 42 2.12 3.96 -25.79
N SER A 43 1.40 3.65 -24.71
CA SER A 43 0.28 4.47 -24.22
C SER A 43 0.74 5.64 -23.34
N ALA A 44 1.79 5.48 -22.54
CA ALA A 44 2.35 6.56 -21.71
C ALA A 44 2.88 7.74 -22.57
N VAL A 45 3.52 7.45 -23.70
CA VAL A 45 4.05 8.50 -24.61
C VAL A 45 2.92 9.30 -25.28
N ALA A 46 1.78 8.67 -25.56
CA ALA A 46 0.64 9.33 -26.19
C ALA A 46 -0.06 10.32 -25.24
N VAL A 47 -0.16 10.00 -23.94
CA VAL A 47 -0.79 10.87 -22.94
C VAL A 47 0.05 12.13 -22.68
N VAL A 48 1.38 11.98 -22.54
CA VAL A 48 2.29 13.12 -22.32
C VAL A 48 2.27 14.09 -23.51
N ALA A 49 2.22 13.58 -24.74
CA ALA A 49 2.13 14.43 -25.94
C ALA A 49 0.79 15.21 -26.02
N LEU A 50 -0.31 14.63 -25.54
CA LEU A 50 -1.63 15.27 -25.52
C LEU A 50 -1.74 16.37 -24.46
N VAL A 51 -1.15 16.16 -23.28
CA VAL A 51 -1.14 17.16 -22.19
C VAL A 51 -0.31 18.38 -22.58
N ILE A 52 0.88 18.19 -23.15
CA ILE A 52 1.74 19.30 -23.59
C ILE A 52 1.08 20.10 -24.73
N GLY A 53 0.40 19.41 -25.66
CA GLY A 53 -0.33 20.06 -26.74
C GLY A 53 -1.52 20.90 -26.28
N ALA A 54 -2.23 20.46 -25.23
CA ALA A 54 -3.39 21.16 -24.68
C ALA A 54 -3.00 22.42 -23.88
N VAL A 55 -1.92 22.35 -23.10
CA VAL A 55 -1.46 23.49 -22.27
C VAL A 55 -0.94 24.65 -23.13
N ALA A 56 -0.33 24.37 -24.29
CA ALA A 56 0.15 25.41 -25.21
C ALA A 56 -0.96 26.20 -25.92
N TRP A 57 -2.18 25.65 -26.01
CA TRP A 57 -3.32 26.32 -26.69
C TRP A 57 -4.22 27.11 -25.74
N LEU A 58 -4.07 26.96 -24.42
CA LEU A 58 -4.95 27.58 -23.42
C LEU A 58 -4.43 28.89 -22.81
N LEU A 59 -3.30 29.43 -23.30
CA LEU A 59 -2.77 30.73 -22.83
C LEU A 59 -2.86 31.86 -23.88
N PRO A 60 -4.05 32.38 -24.20
CA PRO A 60 -4.21 33.75 -24.63
C PRO A 60 -4.63 34.64 -23.45
N GLY A 61 -3.67 35.40 -22.91
CA GLY A 61 -3.90 36.69 -22.24
C GLY A 61 -4.82 36.70 -21.02
N ALA A 62 -4.43 36.09 -19.91
CA ALA A 62 -5.10 36.30 -18.63
C ALA A 62 -4.65 37.64 -18.01
N ASP A 63 -5.54 38.64 -18.04
CA ASP A 63 -5.49 39.83 -17.20
C ASP A 63 -5.52 39.41 -15.72
N LEU A 64 -4.58 39.95 -14.94
CA LEU A 64 -4.48 39.75 -13.50
C LEU A 64 -5.64 40.48 -12.78
N PRO A 65 -6.39 39.82 -11.89
CA PRO A 65 -7.42 40.49 -11.11
C PRO A 65 -6.82 41.47 -10.08
N ASP A 66 -7.41 42.65 -10.03
CA ASP A 66 -7.11 43.75 -9.11
C ASP A 66 -7.42 43.35 -7.65
N PRO A 67 -6.44 43.39 -6.72
CA PRO A 67 -6.64 42.97 -5.33
C PRO A 67 -7.27 44.10 -4.50
N ALA A 68 -8.58 44.32 -4.67
CA ALA A 68 -9.34 45.19 -3.78
C ALA A 68 -10.80 44.75 -3.70
N ASP A 69 -11.10 43.77 -2.84
CA ASP A 69 -12.35 43.69 -2.06
C ASP A 69 -12.45 42.33 -1.35
N THR A 70 -11.91 42.26 -0.13
CA THR A 70 -12.27 41.21 0.83
C THR A 70 -13.14 41.81 1.95
N PRO A 71 -14.40 41.39 2.11
CA PRO A 71 -15.23 41.84 3.22
C PRO A 71 -14.75 41.23 4.56
N PRO A 72 -15.04 41.88 5.70
CA PRO A 72 -14.61 41.40 7.01
C PRO A 72 -15.34 40.10 7.40
N VAL A 73 -14.56 39.08 7.75
CA VAL A 73 -15.03 37.82 8.32
C VAL A 73 -15.57 38.07 9.73
N THR A 74 -16.83 37.71 9.95
CA THR A 74 -17.47 37.76 11.29
C THR A 74 -17.22 36.43 12.00
N THR A 75 -16.45 36.47 13.08
CA THR A 75 -16.21 35.34 13.97
C THR A 75 -17.47 35.04 14.78
N VAL A 76 -18.04 33.84 14.62
CA VAL A 76 -19.12 33.32 15.46
C VAL A 76 -18.50 32.41 16.52
N ALA A 77 -18.78 32.70 17.79
CA ALA A 77 -18.31 31.92 18.93
C ALA A 77 -19.03 30.56 19.02
N PRO A 78 -18.33 29.45 19.36
CA PRO A 78 -18.98 28.16 19.58
C PRO A 78 -19.76 28.14 20.90
N SER A 79 -20.96 27.55 20.82
CA SER A 79 -21.88 27.29 21.92
C SER A 79 -21.45 26.02 22.69
N PRO A 80 -21.53 25.98 24.03
CA PRO A 80 -21.22 24.77 24.79
C PRO A 80 -22.40 23.79 24.74
N GLU A 81 -22.19 22.61 24.16
CA GLU A 81 -23.16 21.51 24.26
C GLU A 81 -22.86 20.61 25.47
N THR A 82 -23.97 20.16 26.06
CA THR A 82 -24.09 19.57 27.39
C THR A 82 -24.04 18.05 27.32
N THR A 83 -23.31 17.48 28.28
CA THR A 83 -23.27 16.08 28.72
C THR A 83 -24.63 15.36 28.72
N THR A 84 -24.66 14.08 28.33
CA THR A 84 -25.53 13.07 28.96
C THR A 84 -24.85 11.69 28.89
N ALA A 85 -24.55 11.15 30.08
CA ALA A 85 -24.15 9.77 30.28
C ALA A 85 -25.41 8.90 30.42
N ALA A 86 -25.38 7.69 29.84
CA ALA A 86 -26.28 6.61 30.21
C ALA A 86 -25.47 5.30 30.26
N THR A 87 -25.33 4.82 31.49
CA THR A 87 -24.84 3.50 31.88
C THR A 87 -25.91 2.47 31.55
N GLU A 88 -25.56 1.41 30.83
CA GLU A 88 -26.35 0.18 30.80
C GLU A 88 -25.45 -1.01 31.09
N ASP A 89 -25.68 -1.58 32.26
CA ASP A 89 -24.93 -2.64 32.92
C ASP A 89 -25.54 -3.97 32.46
N THR A 90 -24.83 -4.72 31.62
CA THR A 90 -25.26 -6.05 31.16
C THR A 90 -24.27 -7.09 31.68
N VAL A 91 -24.68 -7.81 32.71
CA VAL A 91 -23.96 -8.97 33.26
C VAL A 91 -24.21 -10.17 32.33
N VAL A 92 -23.16 -10.61 31.63
CA VAL A 92 -23.17 -11.87 30.85
C VAL A 92 -22.29 -12.89 31.57
N ASP A 93 -22.86 -14.09 31.67
CA ASP A 93 -22.40 -15.29 32.37
C ASP A 93 -21.11 -15.88 31.74
N ASP A 94 -20.04 -15.91 32.54
CA ASP A 94 -18.71 -16.40 32.16
C ASP A 94 -18.68 -17.95 32.14
N THR A 95 -18.76 -18.54 30.95
CA THR A 95 -18.26 -19.89 30.70
C THR A 95 -16.83 -19.77 30.16
N VAL A 96 -15.87 -19.77 31.08
CA VAL A 96 -14.43 -19.72 30.78
C VAL A 96 -14.02 -21.06 30.15
N ALA A 97 -13.85 -21.08 28.84
CA ALA A 97 -13.02 -22.08 28.19
C ALA A 97 -11.56 -21.79 28.59
N ASP A 98 -10.84 -22.82 29.03
CA ASP A 98 -9.40 -22.79 29.28
C ASP A 98 -8.66 -22.36 28.00
N THR A 99 -8.44 -21.06 27.83
CA THR A 99 -7.51 -20.52 26.84
C THR A 99 -6.10 -20.75 27.39
N GLU A 100 -5.33 -21.54 26.65
CA GLU A 100 -3.89 -21.73 26.87
C GLU A 100 -3.23 -20.36 27.09
N PRO A 101 -2.42 -20.18 28.15
CA PRO A 101 -1.87 -18.87 28.50
C PRO A 101 -0.99 -18.36 27.36
N ASP A 102 -1.54 -17.42 26.62
CA ASP A 102 -0.91 -16.74 25.50
C ASP A 102 0.42 -16.16 25.97
N ALA A 103 1.51 -16.55 25.31
CA ALA A 103 2.80 -15.95 25.59
C ALA A 103 2.70 -14.45 25.28
N PRO A 104 3.14 -13.55 26.16
CA PRO A 104 2.99 -12.11 25.95
C PRO A 104 3.69 -11.73 24.65
N ALA A 105 2.93 -11.11 23.74
CA ALA A 105 3.49 -10.57 22.50
C ALA A 105 4.65 -9.61 22.81
N PRO A 106 5.73 -9.62 22.01
CA PRO A 106 6.81 -8.66 22.18
C PRO A 106 6.27 -7.22 22.11
N PRO A 107 6.79 -6.29 22.92
CA PRO A 107 6.35 -4.90 22.88
C PRO A 107 6.63 -4.28 21.51
N LEU A 108 5.65 -3.55 20.96
CA LEU A 108 5.81 -2.79 19.72
C LEU A 108 6.74 -1.59 19.91
N ALA A 109 7.38 -1.14 18.83
CA ALA A 109 8.16 0.09 18.83
C ALA A 109 7.26 1.32 19.06
N GLU A 110 7.82 2.41 19.60
CA GLU A 110 7.08 3.64 19.90
C GLU A 110 6.52 4.34 18.64
N ASP A 111 7.13 4.07 17.47
CA ASP A 111 6.72 4.55 16.15
C ASP A 111 6.07 3.47 15.28
N ALA A 112 5.64 2.38 15.90
CA ALA A 112 4.93 1.31 15.20
C ALA A 112 3.51 1.76 14.82
N VAL A 113 3.09 1.30 13.64
CA VAL A 113 1.71 1.39 13.17
C VAL A 113 1.23 -0.03 12.89
N VAL A 114 0.03 -0.33 13.35
CA VAL A 114 -0.68 -1.58 13.06
C VAL A 114 -1.94 -1.21 12.30
N ILE A 115 -2.09 -1.80 11.11
CA ILE A 115 -3.25 -1.64 10.25
C ILE A 115 -3.89 -3.01 10.08
N GLU A 116 -5.16 -3.10 10.44
CA GLU A 116 -6.00 -4.27 10.17
C GLU A 116 -6.84 -3.98 8.93
N THR A 117 -6.91 -4.93 8.00
CA THR A 117 -7.72 -4.81 6.78
C THR A 117 -8.70 -5.98 6.69
N VAL A 118 -9.84 -5.71 6.07
CA VAL A 118 -10.80 -6.73 5.65
C VAL A 118 -10.99 -6.60 4.15
N ALA A 119 -10.53 -7.63 3.43
CA ALA A 119 -10.53 -7.71 1.97
C ALA A 119 -11.67 -8.61 1.47
N ASP A 120 -12.40 -8.12 0.47
CA ASP A 120 -13.41 -8.87 -0.29
C ASP A 120 -12.78 -9.39 -1.61
N TYR A 121 -12.62 -10.71 -1.69
CA TYR A 121 -12.07 -11.44 -2.83
C TYR A 121 -13.15 -12.01 -3.76
N SER A 122 -14.43 -11.72 -3.53
CA SER A 122 -15.54 -12.21 -4.36
C SER A 122 -15.49 -11.68 -5.79
N ASP A 123 -14.89 -10.50 -5.98
CA ASP A 123 -14.74 -9.82 -7.27
C ASP A 123 -13.31 -9.30 -7.51
N ARG A 124 -13.06 -8.80 -8.72
CA ARG A 124 -11.83 -8.07 -9.07
C ARG A 124 -12.15 -6.67 -9.60
N PRO A 125 -11.47 -5.60 -9.13
CA PRO A 125 -10.35 -5.60 -8.17
C PRO A 125 -10.76 -6.02 -6.75
N VAL A 126 -9.80 -6.51 -5.96
CA VAL A 126 -10.04 -6.81 -4.54
C VAL A 126 -10.16 -5.46 -3.83
N VAL A 127 -11.22 -5.30 -3.07
CA VAL A 127 -11.53 -4.04 -2.36
C VAL A 127 -11.80 -4.34 -0.90
N GLY A 128 -11.70 -3.33 -0.05
CA GLY A 128 -11.97 -3.53 1.36
C GLY A 128 -11.89 -2.27 2.19
N THR A 129 -11.88 -2.49 3.50
CA THR A 129 -11.73 -1.45 4.51
C THR A 129 -10.49 -1.71 5.35
N PHE A 130 -9.95 -0.66 5.95
CA PHE A 130 -8.88 -0.78 6.93
C PHE A 130 -9.15 0.06 8.17
N GLU A 131 -8.59 -0.38 9.30
CA GLU A 131 -8.57 0.33 10.58
C GLU A 131 -7.14 0.37 11.12
N VAL A 132 -6.73 1.52 11.66
CA VAL A 132 -5.42 1.72 12.27
C VAL A 132 -5.55 1.53 13.78
N THR A 133 -5.25 0.33 14.25
CA THR A 133 -5.45 -0.06 15.66
C THR A 133 -4.32 0.43 16.57
N VAL A 134 -3.13 0.66 16.01
CA VAL A 134 -1.99 1.29 16.71
C VAL A 134 -1.38 2.35 15.81
N GLY A 135 -1.10 3.53 16.36
CA GLY A 135 -0.42 4.60 15.64
C GLY A 135 -1.32 5.48 14.75
N ALA A 136 -2.64 5.48 14.97
CA ALA A 136 -3.57 6.33 14.23
C ALA A 136 -3.21 7.82 14.30
N ASP A 137 -2.82 8.32 15.48
CA ASP A 137 -2.35 9.70 15.67
C ASP A 137 -1.04 10.00 14.91
N LEU A 138 -0.15 9.01 14.83
CA LEU A 138 1.12 9.14 14.10
C LEU A 138 0.88 9.19 12.59
N LEU A 139 -0.01 8.33 12.09
CA LEU A 139 -0.37 8.31 10.68
C LEU A 139 -1.27 9.50 10.31
N GLY A 140 -2.04 10.02 11.26
CA GLY A 140 -3.11 11.01 11.05
C GLY A 140 -4.33 10.43 10.33
N CYS A 141 -4.44 9.10 10.28
CA CYS A 141 -5.54 8.36 9.68
C CYS A 141 -5.99 7.26 10.65
N ALA A 142 -7.28 7.16 10.90
CA ALA A 142 -7.87 6.14 11.77
C ALA A 142 -8.46 4.97 10.97
N SER A 143 -9.10 5.24 9.83
CA SER A 143 -9.69 4.20 8.98
C SER A 143 -9.94 4.68 7.56
N GLY A 144 -10.19 3.74 6.65
CA GLY A 144 -10.61 4.06 5.30
C GLY A 144 -10.87 2.84 4.43
N THR A 145 -10.69 3.02 3.13
CA THR A 145 -10.96 2.01 2.10
C THR A 145 -9.71 1.72 1.28
N PHE A 146 -9.68 0.55 0.64
CA PHE A 146 -8.59 0.22 -0.28
C PHE A 146 -9.06 -0.53 -1.52
N GLU A 147 -8.19 -0.51 -2.53
CA GLU A 147 -8.28 -1.30 -3.76
C GLU A 147 -6.92 -1.93 -4.07
N ASP A 148 -6.89 -3.22 -4.39
CA ASP A 148 -5.67 -3.92 -4.82
C ASP A 148 -5.55 -3.99 -6.34
N GLU A 149 -4.39 -3.59 -6.83
CA GLU A 149 -3.94 -3.76 -8.20
C GLU A 149 -2.85 -4.83 -8.29
N TYR A 150 -3.09 -5.87 -9.09
CA TYR A 150 -2.11 -6.93 -9.35
C TYR A 150 -1.12 -6.50 -10.43
N LEU A 151 0.13 -6.23 -10.03
CA LEU A 151 1.19 -5.77 -10.94
C LEU A 151 1.90 -6.92 -11.65
N ALA A 152 2.16 -7.98 -10.90
CA ALA A 152 2.82 -9.21 -11.34
C ALA A 152 2.16 -10.40 -10.62
N PRO A 153 2.52 -11.66 -10.95
CA PRO A 153 1.96 -12.83 -10.27
C PRO A 153 2.03 -12.74 -8.74
N ASP A 154 3.10 -12.11 -8.23
CA ASP A 154 3.43 -12.07 -6.81
C ASP A 154 3.61 -10.64 -6.28
N ASP A 155 3.26 -9.61 -7.07
CA ASP A 155 3.36 -8.21 -6.64
C ASP A 155 1.97 -7.57 -6.62
N ILE A 156 1.55 -7.14 -5.44
CA ILE A 156 0.28 -6.46 -5.21
C ILE A 156 0.56 -5.01 -4.82
N ARG A 157 -0.18 -4.09 -5.43
CA ARG A 157 -0.22 -2.68 -5.06
C ARG A 157 -1.55 -2.40 -4.40
N LYS A 158 -1.55 -2.01 -3.12
CA LYS A 158 -2.75 -1.65 -2.37
C LYS A 158 -2.85 -0.15 -2.25
N ILE A 159 -3.92 0.41 -2.81
CA ILE A 159 -4.19 1.85 -2.85
C ILE A 159 -5.11 2.17 -1.67
N MET A 160 -4.58 2.83 -0.64
CA MET A 160 -5.28 3.11 0.63
C MET A 160 -5.81 4.54 0.63
N THR A 161 -7.12 4.72 0.75
CA THR A 161 -7.78 6.02 0.85
C THR A 161 -8.18 6.28 2.30
N CYS A 162 -7.69 7.37 2.90
CA CYS A 162 -8.09 7.72 4.26
C CYS A 162 -9.47 8.40 4.25
N ASP A 163 -10.44 7.80 4.94
CA ASP A 163 -11.81 8.32 5.04
C ASP A 163 -12.08 8.98 6.40
N VAL A 164 -11.39 8.53 7.46
CA VAL A 164 -11.55 9.04 8.83
C VAL A 164 -10.18 9.32 9.43
N GLY A 165 -9.96 10.56 9.87
CA GLY A 165 -8.71 11.01 10.49
C GLY A 165 -8.54 12.52 10.38
N ASP A 166 -7.40 13.02 10.85
CA ASP A 166 -7.02 14.43 10.74
C ASP A 166 -6.40 14.76 9.37
N ARG A 167 -5.89 13.75 8.66
CA ARG A 167 -5.27 13.85 7.33
C ARG A 167 -6.18 13.27 6.26
N ALA A 168 -6.17 13.89 5.09
CA ALA A 168 -6.91 13.45 3.91
C ALA A 168 -5.95 13.13 2.75
N GLY A 169 -6.27 12.07 2.01
CA GLY A 169 -5.53 11.69 0.81
C GLY A 169 -5.43 10.18 0.62
N VAL A 170 -4.49 9.80 -0.23
CA VAL A 170 -4.24 8.40 -0.61
C VAL A 170 -2.79 8.08 -0.37
N PHE A 171 -2.49 6.91 0.19
CA PHE A 171 -1.16 6.33 0.20
C PHE A 171 -1.18 4.93 -0.40
N THR A 172 -0.11 4.55 -1.07
CA THR A 172 -0.04 3.30 -1.80
C THR A 172 1.04 2.43 -1.19
N LEU A 173 0.68 1.17 -0.93
CA LEU A 173 1.59 0.14 -0.46
C LEU A 173 1.88 -0.84 -1.59
N THR A 174 3.08 -1.43 -1.57
CA THR A 174 3.36 -2.65 -2.33
C THR A 174 3.74 -3.76 -1.37
N PHE A 175 3.27 -4.96 -1.63
CA PHE A 175 3.70 -6.15 -0.92
C PHE A 175 3.71 -7.36 -1.85
N ALA A 176 4.54 -8.33 -1.46
CA ALA A 176 4.70 -9.58 -2.18
C ALA A 176 4.37 -10.74 -1.23
N PRO A 177 3.19 -11.36 -1.34
CA PRO A 177 2.87 -12.52 -0.51
C PRO A 177 3.84 -13.65 -0.77
N GLY A 178 4.37 -14.24 0.31
CA GLY A 178 5.17 -15.45 0.22
C GLY A 178 4.40 -16.62 -0.40
N GLU A 179 5.12 -17.56 -1.02
CA GLU A 179 4.53 -18.79 -1.57
C GLU A 179 4.09 -19.79 -0.47
N ASP A 180 4.42 -19.51 0.79
CA ASP A 180 4.20 -20.38 1.93
C ASP A 180 2.76 -20.33 2.47
N GLU A 181 2.38 -21.34 3.25
CA GLU A 181 1.04 -21.50 3.82
C GLU A 181 0.63 -20.32 4.73
N ASP A 182 1.62 -19.62 5.30
CA ASP A 182 1.42 -18.51 6.25
C ASP A 182 1.06 -17.17 5.57
N ARG A 183 1.13 -17.11 4.23
CA ARG A 183 0.81 -15.92 3.39
C ARG A 183 1.29 -14.59 3.99
N ALA A 184 2.49 -14.60 4.56
CA ALA A 184 3.13 -13.44 5.15
C ALA A 184 4.17 -12.85 4.17
N GLY A 185 4.53 -11.60 4.37
CA GLY A 185 5.57 -10.98 3.56
C GLY A 185 5.87 -9.54 3.94
N PRO A 186 6.87 -8.91 3.29
CA PRO A 186 7.17 -7.52 3.50
C PRO A 186 6.19 -6.62 2.75
N TRP A 187 5.97 -5.42 3.28
CA TRP A 187 5.31 -4.32 2.59
C TRP A 187 6.16 -3.04 2.64
N SER A 188 5.95 -2.15 1.67
CA SER A 188 6.55 -0.82 1.65
C SER A 188 5.61 0.23 1.06
N VAL A 189 5.65 1.46 1.59
CA VAL A 189 4.98 2.62 0.97
C VAL A 189 5.73 2.99 -0.31
N VAL A 190 5.02 3.16 -1.40
CA VAL A 190 5.61 3.57 -2.69
C VAL A 190 5.31 5.01 -3.06
N GLU A 191 4.13 5.52 -2.69
CA GLU A 191 3.76 6.91 -2.93
C GLU A 191 2.63 7.34 -2.01
N GLY A 192 2.43 8.65 -1.90
CA GLY A 192 1.29 9.24 -1.22
C GLY A 192 0.89 10.58 -1.84
N SER A 193 -0.34 10.98 -1.61
CA SER A 193 -0.98 12.18 -2.15
C SER A 193 -1.80 12.89 -1.08
N GLY A 194 -2.14 14.16 -1.34
CA GLY A 194 -2.79 15.01 -0.34
C GLY A 194 -1.86 15.21 0.85
N ASP A 195 -2.40 15.03 2.05
CA ASP A 195 -1.63 15.15 3.28
C ASP A 195 -0.58 14.03 3.41
N PHE A 196 -0.71 12.92 2.69
CA PHE A 196 0.25 11.81 2.69
C PHE A 196 1.39 11.96 1.67
N ALA A 197 1.52 13.13 1.01
CA ALA A 197 2.68 13.39 0.17
C ALA A 197 4.00 13.25 0.96
N GLY A 198 4.96 12.52 0.41
CA GLY A 198 6.25 12.25 1.08
C GLY A 198 6.18 11.26 2.25
N LEU A 199 5.05 10.55 2.41
CA LEU A 199 4.96 9.40 3.32
C LEU A 199 5.87 8.27 2.83
N PHE A 200 6.63 7.69 3.74
CA PHE A 200 7.39 6.47 3.52
C PHE A 200 7.26 5.54 4.73
N GLY A 201 7.47 4.26 4.51
CA GLY A 201 7.28 3.26 5.53
C GLY A 201 7.48 1.86 4.98
N ASP A 202 7.72 0.93 5.89
CA ASP A 202 7.91 -0.48 5.59
C ASP A 202 7.56 -1.32 6.81
N GLY A 203 7.32 -2.60 6.57
CA GLY A 203 7.01 -3.56 7.60
C GLY A 203 6.71 -4.94 7.04
N ASP A 204 6.01 -5.73 7.84
CA ASP A 204 5.56 -7.07 7.51
C ASP A 204 4.03 -7.13 7.56
N PHE A 205 3.45 -8.02 6.76
CA PHE A 205 2.04 -8.34 6.81
C PHE A 205 1.81 -9.83 6.99
N THR A 206 0.63 -10.16 7.51
CA THR A 206 0.09 -11.53 7.57
C THR A 206 -1.36 -11.49 7.09
N VAL A 207 -1.88 -12.60 6.58
CA VAL A 207 -3.30 -12.70 6.19
C VAL A 207 -3.91 -14.01 6.65
N VAL A 208 -5.14 -13.94 7.13
CA VAL A 208 -5.98 -15.08 7.51
C VAL A 208 -7.23 -15.06 6.64
N PHE A 209 -7.65 -16.23 6.15
CA PHE A 209 -8.86 -16.38 5.35
C PHE A 209 -9.93 -17.09 6.20
N PRO A 210 -10.83 -16.35 6.87
CA PRO A 210 -11.92 -16.95 7.63
C PRO A 210 -12.88 -17.75 6.73
N ASP A 211 -12.98 -17.39 5.45
CA ASP A 211 -13.72 -18.10 4.42
C ASP A 211 -13.07 -17.95 3.04
N ASP A 212 -13.71 -18.49 1.99
CA ASP A 212 -13.16 -18.53 0.63
C ASP A 212 -13.13 -17.15 -0.06
N ASP A 213 -13.93 -16.18 0.42
CA ASP A 213 -14.15 -14.89 -0.24
C ASP A 213 -13.68 -13.70 0.61
N THR A 214 -13.32 -13.91 1.87
CA THR A 214 -12.87 -12.86 2.80
C THR A 214 -11.46 -13.13 3.29
N GLY A 215 -10.61 -12.11 3.33
CA GLY A 215 -9.32 -12.18 4.02
C GLY A 215 -9.13 -11.03 5.00
N GLU A 216 -8.61 -11.36 6.17
CA GLU A 216 -8.25 -10.43 7.23
C GLU A 216 -6.73 -10.28 7.20
N GLU A 217 -6.23 -9.09 6.87
CA GLU A 217 -4.79 -8.82 6.81
C GLU A 217 -4.37 -7.96 8.00
N THR A 218 -3.21 -8.26 8.58
CA THR A 218 -2.57 -7.42 9.60
C THR A 218 -1.24 -6.93 9.07
N LEU A 219 -1.11 -5.62 8.89
CA LEU A 219 0.12 -4.95 8.49
C LEU A 219 0.74 -4.29 9.72
N ILE A 220 1.98 -4.66 10.03
CA ILE A 220 2.75 -4.13 11.15
C ILE A 220 4.01 -3.51 10.58
N GLY A 221 4.28 -2.25 10.92
CA GLY A 221 5.53 -1.60 10.49
C GLY A 221 5.67 -0.20 11.01
N THR A 222 6.41 0.62 10.29
CA THR A 222 6.65 2.02 10.68
C THR A 222 6.27 2.95 9.54
N PHE A 223 5.71 4.10 9.90
CA PHE A 223 5.45 5.19 8.96
C PHE A 223 6.21 6.43 9.39
N ARG A 224 6.72 7.16 8.40
CA ARG A 224 7.41 8.42 8.58
C ARG A 224 6.98 9.36 7.47
N VAL A 225 6.86 10.64 7.82
CA VAL A 225 6.63 11.70 6.83
C VAL A 225 7.94 12.43 6.70
N LEU A 226 8.42 12.57 5.47
CA LEU A 226 9.52 13.48 5.21
C LEU A 226 9.08 14.89 5.60
N ALA A 227 9.90 15.61 6.36
CA ALA A 227 9.66 17.03 6.57
C ALA A 227 9.51 17.70 5.21
N GLU A 228 8.68 18.75 5.11
CA GLU A 228 8.44 19.46 3.83
C GLU A 228 9.76 19.95 3.18
N ASP A 229 10.80 20.14 4.01
CA ASP A 229 12.15 20.55 3.60
C ASP A 229 13.17 19.39 3.52
N ALA A 230 12.73 18.13 3.52
CA ALA A 230 13.65 16.99 3.46
C ALA A 230 14.17 16.79 2.04
N VAL A 231 15.49 16.68 1.91
CA VAL A 231 16.14 16.32 0.63
C VAL A 231 16.09 14.81 0.45
N VAL A 232 15.34 14.34 -0.55
CA VAL A 232 15.35 12.93 -0.96
C VAL A 232 16.58 12.69 -1.84
N ILE A 233 17.43 11.76 -1.42
CA ILE A 233 18.57 11.30 -2.21
C ILE A 233 18.20 9.92 -2.77
N GLU A 234 17.67 9.89 -3.99
CA GLU A 234 17.43 8.62 -4.68
C GLU A 234 18.76 8.00 -5.12
N THR A 235 19.05 6.81 -4.61
CA THR A 235 20.25 6.07 -5.02
C THR A 235 19.87 5.04 -6.07
N VAL A 236 20.13 5.33 -7.33
CA VAL A 236 19.99 4.35 -8.42
C VAL A 236 21.26 3.50 -8.47
N ALA A 237 21.20 2.31 -7.87
CA ALA A 237 22.28 1.33 -7.98
C ALA A 237 22.03 0.41 -9.18
N ASP A 238 22.84 0.59 -10.24
CA ASP A 238 22.88 -0.35 -11.37
C ASP A 238 23.77 -1.55 -10.99
N TYR A 239 23.14 -2.70 -10.74
CA TYR A 239 23.82 -3.95 -10.37
C TYR A 239 24.21 -4.81 -11.58
N SER A 240 24.09 -4.32 -12.81
CA SER A 240 24.33 -5.14 -13.99
C SER A 240 25.81 -5.47 -14.24
N ASP A 241 26.77 -4.71 -13.70
CA ASP A 241 28.22 -4.97 -13.86
C ASP A 241 29.04 -4.52 -12.63
N ARG A 242 29.97 -5.36 -12.14
CA ARG A 242 30.96 -5.00 -11.08
C ARG A 242 31.79 -3.77 -11.51
N PRO A 243 32.49 -3.02 -10.61
CA PRO A 243 32.20 -2.62 -9.23
C PRO A 243 31.26 -1.41 -9.19
N VAL A 244 30.50 -1.28 -8.10
CA VAL A 244 29.46 -0.25 -7.92
C VAL A 244 30.08 1.16 -7.93
N VAL A 245 29.98 1.85 -9.06
CA VAL A 245 30.10 3.30 -9.17
C VAL A 245 28.68 3.83 -9.36
N GLY A 246 27.99 4.09 -8.25
CA GLY A 246 26.67 4.71 -8.29
C GLY A 246 26.80 6.19 -8.62
N THR A 247 25.99 6.69 -9.54
CA THR A 247 25.79 8.13 -9.71
C THR A 247 24.60 8.50 -8.84
N PHE A 248 24.74 9.47 -7.95
CA PHE A 248 23.64 9.98 -7.14
C PHE A 248 23.10 11.25 -7.78
N GLU A 249 21.79 11.30 -7.97
CA GLU A 249 21.09 12.53 -8.35
C GLU A 249 20.44 13.09 -7.08
N VAL A 250 20.88 14.27 -6.65
CA VAL A 250 20.32 14.94 -5.47
C VAL A 250 19.35 15.98 -5.98
N THR A 251 18.05 15.73 -5.79
CA THR A 251 17.02 16.75 -6.01
C THR A 251 16.85 17.53 -4.72
N VAL A 252 17.54 18.67 -4.64
CA VAL A 252 17.33 19.63 -3.55
C VAL A 252 16.12 20.50 -3.90
N GLY A 253 15.14 20.60 -3.00
CA GLY A 253 14.04 21.55 -3.14
C GLY A 253 14.59 22.96 -3.38
N ALA A 254 14.04 23.68 -4.38
CA ALA A 254 14.60 24.94 -4.86
C ALA A 254 14.79 26.00 -3.76
N ASP A 255 14.02 25.91 -2.68
CA ASP A 255 14.04 26.85 -1.56
C ASP A 255 15.21 26.65 -0.59
N LEU A 256 15.86 25.47 -0.60
CA LEU A 256 16.99 25.18 0.29
C LEU A 256 18.33 25.68 -0.23
N LEU A 257 18.42 26.05 -1.52
CA LEU A 257 19.70 26.45 -2.09
C LEU A 257 20.11 27.87 -1.75
N GLY A 258 19.26 28.69 -1.13
CA GLY A 258 19.67 29.95 -0.50
C GLY A 258 20.61 30.82 -1.34
N CYS A 259 20.55 30.72 -2.66
CA CYS A 259 21.38 31.48 -3.58
C CYS A 259 20.74 32.84 -3.70
N ALA A 260 20.96 33.67 -2.68
CA ALA A 260 20.89 35.10 -2.85
C ALA A 260 21.93 35.50 -3.90
N SER A 261 21.47 35.78 -5.12
CA SER A 261 22.18 36.59 -6.11
C SER A 261 21.20 37.49 -6.83
#